data_AF-A0AA88QKD8-F1
#
_entry.id   AF-A0AA88QKD8-F1
#
_cell.length_a   1.000
_cell.length_b   1.000
_cell.length_c   1.000
_cell.angle_alpha   90.00
_cell.angle_beta   90.00
_cell.angle_gamma   90.00
#
_symmetry.space_group_name_H-M   'P 1'
#
loop_
_entity.id
_entity.type
_entity.pdbx_description
1 polymer ?
#
loop_
_entity_poly.entity_id
_entity_poly.type
_entity_poly.pdbx_seq_one_letter_code
_entity_poly.pdbx_strand_id
1 'polypeptide(L)'
;MSGAGKVVCVTGASGYIASWVVKLLLDRDYTVKATVRSLNDPKKTEHLLALDGAKERLHLFEANLVEEESFDSVIHGCDGVFHTASPVHLSVSVTDPKTELIDPAVKGTLNVLRSCAKVSSVKRVVVTSSIVSVILNGKPLTPDVVVDETWFSDAKLCEQIKAWYPLSKTLAEEAAWKFGKENGIDLVMIHPGFVLGPCLRPTLNLTSQEILNLVKSDKEDLPNEINVYVDVRDVACAHIKAFEIPSASGRYCLVGTVAYYVEVRKIIRKLYPALNLSEK
;
A
#
# COMPACT_ATOMS: atom_id res chain seq x y z
N MET A 1 12.74 18.59 -3.04
CA MET A 1 12.72 19.76 -2.13
C MET A 1 13.04 19.26 -0.73
N SER A 2 13.69 20.03 0.15
CA SER A 2 13.84 19.61 1.56
C SER A 2 12.46 19.67 2.25
N GLY A 3 12.16 18.66 3.06
CA GLY A 3 10.95 18.57 3.89
C GLY A 3 11.05 19.32 5.21
N ALA A 4 12.19 19.97 5.48
CA ALA A 4 12.43 20.68 6.72
C ALA A 4 11.29 21.67 7.05
N GLY A 5 10.78 21.58 8.28
CA GLY A 5 9.68 22.41 8.77
C GLY A 5 8.28 21.98 8.31
N LYS A 6 8.15 20.93 7.47
CA LYS A 6 6.86 20.35 7.09
C LYS A 6 6.55 19.13 7.96
N VAL A 7 5.28 18.99 8.33
CA VAL A 7 4.79 17.87 9.15
C VAL A 7 3.87 17.01 8.29
N VAL A 8 4.06 15.70 8.30
CA VAL A 8 3.21 14.77 7.54
C VAL A 8 2.75 13.62 8.40
N CYS A 9 1.55 13.10 8.12
CA CYS A 9 1.02 11.92 8.78
C CYS A 9 1.19 10.68 7.88
N VAL A 10 1.68 9.56 8.44
CA VAL A 10 1.67 8.25 7.77
C VAL A 10 0.83 7.29 8.58
N THR A 11 -0.29 6.85 8.03
CA THR A 11 -1.17 5.88 8.71
C THR A 11 -0.66 4.45 8.53
N GLY A 12 -0.80 3.62 9.56
CA GLY A 12 -0.41 2.21 9.47
C GLY A 12 1.10 2.00 9.29
N ALA A 13 1.91 2.86 9.91
CA ALA A 13 3.35 2.99 9.72
C ALA A 13 4.14 1.68 9.90
N SER A 14 3.65 0.75 10.72
CA SER A 14 4.24 -0.60 10.89
C SER A 14 4.15 -1.51 9.65
N GLY A 15 3.42 -1.08 8.61
CA GLY A 15 3.23 -1.79 7.36
C GLY A 15 4.48 -1.81 6.48
N TYR A 16 4.50 -2.72 5.50
CA TYR A 16 5.66 -2.90 4.63
C TYR A 16 5.97 -1.64 3.80
N ILE A 17 5.01 -1.17 3.01
CA ILE A 17 5.14 0.08 2.24
C ILE A 17 5.31 1.28 3.18
N ALA A 18 4.48 1.33 4.23
CA ALA A 18 4.43 2.46 5.16
C ALA A 18 5.78 2.72 5.85
N SER A 19 6.46 1.68 6.32
CA SER A 19 7.78 1.81 6.96
C SER A 19 8.84 2.40 6.03
N TRP A 20 8.79 2.07 4.74
CA TRP A 20 9.65 2.68 3.71
C TRP A 20 9.27 4.13 3.42
N VAL A 21 7.98 4.46 3.39
CA VAL A 21 7.52 5.85 3.27
C VAL A 21 8.02 6.68 4.45
N VAL A 22 7.88 6.16 5.69
CA VAL A 22 8.41 6.82 6.91
C VAL A 22 9.91 7.03 6.80
N LYS A 23 10.67 5.99 6.43
CA LYS A 23 12.12 6.08 6.25
C LYS A 23 12.50 7.21 5.27
N LEU A 24 11.92 7.18 4.07
CA LEU A 24 12.28 8.15 3.04
C LEU A 24 11.81 9.58 3.35
N LEU A 25 10.75 9.75 4.13
CA LEU A 25 10.33 11.06 4.64
C LEU A 25 11.34 11.61 5.67
N LEU A 26 11.80 10.77 6.61
CA LEU A 26 12.83 11.15 7.58
C LEU A 26 14.16 11.48 6.89
N ASP A 27 14.56 10.70 5.88
CA ASP A 27 15.75 10.95 5.05
C ASP A 27 15.66 12.28 4.27
N ARG A 28 14.46 12.87 4.15
CA ARG A 28 14.18 14.15 3.48
C ARG A 28 13.85 15.29 4.47
N ASP A 29 14.16 15.10 5.75
CA ASP A 29 13.98 16.07 6.82
C ASP A 29 12.53 16.43 7.19
N TYR A 30 11.55 15.60 6.82
CA TYR A 30 10.18 15.76 7.31
C TYR A 30 10.06 15.39 8.78
N THR A 31 9.18 16.09 9.50
CA THR A 31 8.63 15.59 10.76
C THR A 31 7.48 14.63 10.45
N VAL A 32 7.59 13.39 10.90
CA VAL A 32 6.64 12.32 10.59
C VAL A 32 5.82 11.97 11.82
N LYS A 33 4.50 12.18 11.74
CA LYS A 33 3.53 11.61 12.68
C LYS A 33 3.06 10.26 12.13
N ALA A 34 3.39 9.17 12.80
CA ALA A 34 3.17 7.82 12.32
C ALA A 34 2.16 7.09 13.21
N THR A 35 1.11 6.52 12.62
CA THR A 35 0.14 5.75 13.40
C THR A 35 0.44 4.26 13.41
N VAL A 36 0.27 3.64 14.57
CA VAL A 36 0.29 2.19 14.79
C VAL A 36 -0.97 1.79 15.57
N ARG A 37 -1.33 0.51 15.56
CA ARG A 37 -2.49 0.03 16.33
C ARG A 37 -2.21 -0.03 17.83
N SER A 38 -0.97 -0.33 18.20
CA SER A 38 -0.53 -0.27 19.59
C SER A 38 0.94 0.14 19.66
N LEU A 39 1.24 1.07 20.57
CA LEU A 39 2.60 1.48 20.91
C LEU A 39 3.32 0.42 21.76
N ASN A 40 2.56 -0.43 22.43
CA ASN A 40 3.06 -1.45 23.35
C ASN A 40 3.49 -2.75 22.62
N ASP A 41 3.48 -2.79 21.29
CA ASP A 41 3.98 -3.93 20.49
C ASP A 41 5.32 -3.58 19.84
N PRO A 42 6.46 -4.00 20.44
CA PRO A 42 7.79 -3.70 19.91
C PRO A 42 7.99 -4.21 18.47
N LYS A 43 7.33 -5.31 18.08
CA LYS A 43 7.41 -5.85 16.70
C LYS A 43 6.83 -4.87 15.67
N LYS A 44 6.00 -3.92 16.11
CA LYS A 44 5.36 -2.91 15.27
C LYS A 44 6.03 -1.54 15.35
N THR A 45 6.86 -1.29 16.36
CA THR A 45 7.43 0.04 16.62
C THR A 45 8.95 0.09 16.54
N GLU A 46 9.69 -0.95 16.97
CA GLU A 46 11.16 -0.91 17.05
C GLU A 46 11.82 -0.63 15.69
N HIS A 47 11.36 -1.27 14.62
CA HIS A 47 11.90 -1.04 13.28
C HIS A 47 11.67 0.38 12.74
N LEU A 48 10.69 1.12 13.29
CA LEU A 48 10.47 2.53 12.96
C LEU A 48 11.34 3.43 13.83
N LEU A 49 11.44 3.13 15.12
CA LEU A 49 12.27 3.88 16.08
C LEU A 49 13.77 3.75 15.79
N ALA A 50 14.18 2.67 15.11
CA ALA A 50 15.56 2.43 14.69
C ALA A 50 15.97 3.17 13.40
N LEU A 51 15.04 3.90 12.74
CA LEU A 51 15.35 4.64 11.53
C LEU A 51 16.19 5.88 11.82
N ASP A 52 17.07 6.24 10.89
CA ASP A 52 17.85 7.47 10.97
C ASP A 52 16.94 8.71 11.06
N GLY A 53 17.21 9.57 12.03
CA GLY A 53 16.40 10.77 12.31
C GLY A 53 15.07 10.50 13.04
N ALA A 54 14.75 9.25 13.39
CA ALA A 54 13.51 8.94 14.10
C ALA A 54 13.46 9.55 15.50
N LYS A 55 14.59 9.55 16.22
CA LYS A 55 14.67 10.09 17.58
C LYS A 55 14.25 11.57 17.66
N GLU A 56 14.53 12.33 16.61
CA GLU A 56 14.27 13.77 16.55
C GLU A 56 12.95 14.10 15.86
N ARG A 57 12.52 13.31 14.87
CA ARG A 57 11.47 13.69 13.91
C ARG A 57 10.35 12.66 13.72
N LEU A 58 10.43 11.48 14.34
CA LEU A 58 9.36 10.49 14.32
C LEU A 58 8.53 10.58 15.60
N HIS A 59 7.22 10.74 15.44
CA HIS A 59 6.27 10.75 16.54
C HIS A 59 5.24 9.65 16.31
N LEU A 60 5.23 8.64 17.19
CA LEU A 60 4.29 7.52 17.08
C LEU A 60 2.98 7.84 17.83
N PHE A 61 1.86 7.47 17.23
CA PHE A 61 0.52 7.62 17.80
C PHE A 61 -0.25 6.31 17.68
N GLU A 62 -1.08 5.99 18.67
CA GLU A 62 -2.09 4.93 18.52
C GLU A 62 -3.27 5.47 17.71
N ALA A 63 -3.67 4.72 16.69
CA ALA A 63 -4.91 4.96 15.96
C ALA A 63 -5.44 3.65 15.37
N ASN A 64 -6.76 3.54 15.30
CA ASN A 64 -7.42 2.36 14.77
C ASN A 64 -8.34 2.73 13.61
N LEU A 65 -8.14 2.05 12.48
CA LEU A 65 -8.83 2.32 11.23
C LEU A 65 -10.37 2.34 11.37
N VAL A 66 -10.92 1.47 12.23
CA VAL A 66 -12.37 1.32 12.42
C VAL A 66 -12.94 2.09 13.60
N GLU A 67 -12.10 2.77 14.38
CA GLU A 67 -12.54 3.66 15.47
C GLU A 67 -12.67 5.08 14.93
N GLU A 68 -13.88 5.61 14.92
CA GLU A 68 -14.15 6.97 14.44
C GLU A 68 -13.31 7.99 15.21
N GLU A 69 -12.85 9.02 14.50
CA GLU A 69 -12.08 10.16 15.04
C GLU A 69 -10.69 9.81 15.61
N SER A 70 -10.28 8.53 15.56
CA SER A 70 -8.97 8.09 16.04
C SER A 70 -7.78 8.73 15.30
N PHE A 71 -8.01 9.37 14.14
CA PHE A 71 -6.98 10.06 13.36
C PHE A 71 -7.02 11.59 13.50
N ASP A 72 -8.01 12.17 14.19
CA ASP A 72 -8.20 13.62 14.24
C ASP A 72 -7.00 14.34 14.87
N SER A 73 -6.55 13.87 16.02
CA SER A 73 -5.44 14.47 16.77
C SER A 73 -4.10 14.35 16.05
N VAL A 74 -3.83 13.19 15.43
CA VAL A 74 -2.56 12.94 14.73
C VAL A 74 -2.48 13.71 13.42
N ILE A 75 -3.59 13.91 12.70
CA ILE A 75 -3.61 14.66 11.43
C ILE A 75 -3.53 16.17 11.67
N HIS A 76 -4.00 16.67 12.82
CA HIS A 76 -3.93 18.09 13.14
C HIS A 76 -2.51 18.68 12.95
N GLY A 77 -2.40 19.76 12.19
CA GLY A 77 -1.15 20.45 11.90
C GLY A 77 -0.25 19.76 10.86
N CYS A 78 -0.72 18.73 10.16
CA CYS A 78 0.00 18.14 9.04
C CYS A 78 -0.22 18.93 7.74
N ASP A 79 0.81 19.05 6.93
CA ASP A 79 0.77 19.54 5.54
C ASP A 79 0.24 18.48 4.57
N GLY A 80 0.39 17.21 4.92
CA GLY A 80 0.00 16.09 4.06
C GLY A 80 -0.24 14.80 4.83
N VAL A 81 -1.03 13.92 4.24
CA VAL A 81 -1.38 12.62 4.83
C VAL A 81 -1.11 11.50 3.82
N PHE A 82 -0.35 10.50 4.23
CA PHE A 82 -0.11 9.26 3.50
C PHE A 82 -0.99 8.17 4.10
N HIS A 83 -2.12 7.89 3.44
CA HIS A 83 -3.03 6.84 3.87
C HIS A 83 -2.62 5.49 3.29
N THR A 84 -1.88 4.71 4.06
CA THR A 84 -1.39 3.38 3.66
C THR A 84 -2.06 2.23 4.44
N ALA A 85 -2.75 2.55 5.53
CA ALA A 85 -3.42 1.57 6.39
C ALA A 85 -4.62 0.93 5.69
N SER A 86 -4.59 -0.39 5.49
CA SER A 86 -5.70 -1.13 4.92
C SER A 86 -5.61 -2.60 5.33
N PRO A 87 -6.75 -3.30 5.55
CA PRO A 87 -6.74 -4.74 5.73
C PRO A 87 -6.19 -5.42 4.46
N VAL A 88 -5.33 -6.43 4.63
CA VAL A 88 -4.78 -7.20 3.51
C VAL A 88 -4.98 -8.68 3.77
N HIS A 89 -5.79 -9.31 2.91
CA HIS A 89 -6.06 -10.75 2.93
C HIS A 89 -5.96 -11.26 1.49
N LEU A 90 -4.88 -11.97 1.16
CA LEU A 90 -4.67 -12.55 -0.19
C LEU A 90 -4.97 -14.05 -0.27
N SER A 91 -4.99 -14.77 0.86
CA SER A 91 -4.98 -16.25 0.84
C SER A 91 -5.64 -16.95 2.04
N VAL A 92 -6.37 -16.23 2.90
CA VAL A 92 -7.13 -16.84 4.01
C VAL A 92 -8.59 -16.92 3.60
N SER A 93 -9.26 -18.03 3.92
CA SER A 93 -10.72 -18.16 3.81
C SER A 93 -11.37 -17.07 4.67
N VAL A 94 -11.77 -15.96 4.04
CA VAL A 94 -12.52 -14.91 4.71
C VAL A 94 -13.92 -15.46 4.96
N THR A 95 -14.29 -15.62 6.23
CA THR A 95 -15.57 -16.24 6.59
C THR A 95 -16.72 -15.28 6.29
N ASP A 96 -16.51 -14.00 6.60
CA ASP A 96 -17.37 -12.90 6.22
C ASP A 96 -16.57 -11.79 5.51
N PRO A 97 -16.48 -11.85 4.17
CA PRO A 97 -15.79 -10.85 3.35
C PRO A 97 -16.25 -9.41 3.60
N LYS A 98 -17.52 -9.24 3.99
CA LYS A 98 -18.07 -7.93 4.23
C LYS A 98 -17.46 -7.30 5.47
N THR A 99 -17.52 -7.98 6.61
CA THR A 99 -17.07 -7.42 7.90
C THR A 99 -15.56 -7.49 8.10
N GLU A 100 -14.89 -8.48 7.51
CA GLU A 100 -13.45 -8.69 7.69
C GLU A 100 -12.60 -7.87 6.70
N LEU A 101 -13.15 -7.51 5.53
CA LEU A 101 -12.35 -6.94 4.44
C LEU A 101 -12.96 -5.69 3.79
N ILE A 102 -14.22 -5.76 3.33
CA ILE A 102 -14.85 -4.67 2.58
C ILE A 102 -15.17 -3.48 3.50
N ASP A 103 -15.92 -3.71 4.57
CA ASP A 103 -16.33 -2.66 5.51
C ASP A 103 -15.12 -1.95 6.14
N PRO A 104 -14.09 -2.65 6.66
CA PRO A 104 -12.94 -1.97 7.25
C PRO A 104 -12.11 -1.19 6.22
N ALA A 105 -12.03 -1.65 4.97
CA ALA A 105 -11.34 -0.91 3.91
C ALA A 105 -12.07 0.40 3.58
N VAL A 106 -13.38 0.34 3.35
CA VAL A 106 -14.20 1.52 2.99
C VAL A 106 -14.33 2.47 4.18
N LYS A 107 -14.79 1.98 5.33
CA LYS A 107 -14.99 2.81 6.54
C LYS A 107 -13.68 3.41 7.01
N GLY A 108 -12.60 2.63 6.96
CA GLY A 108 -11.26 3.06 7.28
C GLY A 108 -10.77 4.23 6.45
N THR A 109 -10.89 4.08 5.13
CA THR A 109 -10.50 5.13 4.19
C THR A 109 -11.29 6.41 4.45
N LEU A 110 -12.61 6.29 4.60
CA LEU A 110 -13.48 7.43 4.90
C LEU A 110 -13.19 8.07 6.26
N ASN A 111 -12.83 7.27 7.28
CA ASN A 111 -12.48 7.77 8.60
C ASN A 111 -11.28 8.72 8.52
N VAL A 112 -10.20 8.30 7.86
CA VAL A 112 -9.00 9.13 7.65
C VAL A 112 -9.34 10.39 6.83
N LEU A 113 -10.13 10.25 5.77
CA LEU A 113 -10.50 11.40 4.93
C LEU A 113 -11.39 12.41 5.66
N ARG A 114 -12.29 11.97 6.54
CA ARG A 114 -13.07 12.86 7.41
C ARG A 114 -12.18 13.65 8.35
N SER A 115 -11.18 13.01 8.96
CA SER A 115 -10.18 13.72 9.76
C SER A 115 -9.39 14.73 8.93
N CYS A 116 -9.03 14.41 7.69
CA CYS A 116 -8.38 15.35 6.78
C CYS A 116 -9.27 16.56 6.45
N ALA A 117 -10.56 16.34 6.19
CA ALA A 117 -11.52 17.41 5.88
C ALA A 117 -11.69 18.42 7.03
N LYS A 118 -11.47 18.00 8.28
CA LYS A 118 -11.52 18.86 9.47
C LYS A 118 -10.28 19.77 9.59
N VAL A 119 -9.20 19.52 8.84
CA VAL A 119 -7.88 20.15 9.06
C VAL A 119 -7.43 20.94 7.84
N SER A 120 -7.53 22.27 7.91
CA SER A 120 -7.18 23.17 6.80
C SER A 120 -5.69 23.20 6.41
N SER A 121 -4.79 22.71 7.27
CA SER A 121 -3.36 22.65 6.95
C SER A 121 -3.02 21.53 5.95
N VAL A 122 -3.90 20.53 5.80
CA VAL A 122 -3.66 19.39 4.88
C VAL A 122 -3.85 19.87 3.45
N LYS A 123 -2.75 19.87 2.70
CA LYS A 123 -2.71 20.33 1.30
C LYS A 123 -3.01 19.22 0.30
N ARG A 124 -2.62 17.98 0.64
CA ARG A 124 -2.81 16.81 -0.21
C ARG A 124 -2.84 15.53 0.62
N VAL A 125 -3.70 14.60 0.22
CA VAL A 125 -3.76 13.25 0.75
C VAL A 125 -3.33 12.26 -0.33
N VAL A 126 -2.30 11.47 -0.04
CA VAL A 126 -1.80 10.40 -0.91
C VAL A 126 -2.28 9.06 -0.37
N VAL A 127 -3.10 8.35 -1.14
CA VAL A 127 -3.71 7.08 -0.73
C VAL A 127 -3.03 5.90 -1.43
N THR A 128 -2.68 4.87 -0.68
CA THR A 128 -2.22 3.60 -1.24
C THR A 128 -3.44 2.74 -1.64
N SER A 129 -3.77 2.77 -2.94
CA SER A 129 -4.72 1.85 -3.55
C SER A 129 -4.00 0.55 -3.97
N SER A 130 -4.40 -0.09 -5.08
CA SER A 130 -3.73 -1.28 -5.61
C SER A 130 -4.03 -1.46 -7.10
N ILE A 131 -3.13 -2.12 -7.84
CA ILE A 131 -3.39 -2.46 -9.24
C ILE A 131 -4.68 -3.29 -9.42
N VAL A 132 -5.12 -4.01 -8.38
CA VAL A 132 -6.36 -4.80 -8.43
C VAL A 132 -7.64 -3.96 -8.52
N SER A 133 -7.59 -2.64 -8.26
CA SER A 133 -8.69 -1.71 -8.56
C SER A 133 -8.64 -1.14 -9.98
N VAL A 134 -7.62 -1.52 -10.77
CA VAL A 134 -7.43 -1.11 -12.17
C VAL A 134 -7.80 -2.25 -13.13
N ILE A 135 -7.28 -3.46 -12.91
CA ILE A 135 -7.25 -4.53 -13.93
C ILE A 135 -8.46 -5.50 -13.94
N LEU A 136 -9.30 -5.54 -12.91
CA LEU A 136 -10.41 -6.50 -12.79
C LEU A 136 -11.70 -5.97 -13.45
N ASN A 137 -11.70 -5.82 -14.78
CA ASN A 137 -12.84 -5.27 -15.52
C ASN A 137 -13.36 -6.14 -16.68
N GLY A 138 -12.92 -7.40 -16.73
CA GLY A 138 -13.35 -8.39 -17.72
C GLY A 138 -12.69 -8.26 -19.10
N LYS A 139 -11.88 -7.22 -19.33
CA LYS A 139 -11.06 -7.12 -20.55
C LYS A 139 -9.90 -8.13 -20.49
N PRO A 140 -9.51 -8.72 -21.63
CA PRO A 140 -8.39 -9.65 -21.67
C PRO A 140 -7.06 -8.96 -21.35
N LEU A 141 -6.19 -9.64 -20.63
CA LEU A 141 -4.83 -9.20 -20.30
C LEU A 141 -3.83 -10.03 -21.12
N THR A 142 -3.67 -9.69 -22.40
CA THR A 142 -2.70 -10.33 -23.31
C THR A 142 -1.40 -9.52 -23.41
N PRO A 143 -0.30 -10.07 -23.96
CA PRO A 143 0.99 -9.37 -24.05
C PRO A 143 0.95 -8.01 -24.76
N ASP A 144 0.02 -7.81 -25.71
CA ASP A 144 -0.11 -6.57 -26.48
C ASP A 144 -1.00 -5.52 -25.78
N VAL A 145 -1.64 -5.87 -24.66
CA VAL A 145 -2.55 -4.96 -23.93
C VAL A 145 -1.75 -4.06 -23.01
N VAL A 146 -1.87 -2.76 -23.26
CA VAL A 146 -1.38 -1.73 -22.34
C VAL A 146 -2.50 -1.36 -21.36
N VAL A 147 -2.25 -1.62 -20.08
CA VAL A 147 -3.09 -1.16 -18.98
C VAL A 147 -2.58 0.19 -18.49
N ASP A 148 -3.49 1.13 -18.29
CA ASP A 148 -3.21 2.45 -17.73
C ASP A 148 -4.30 2.87 -16.73
N GLU A 149 -4.20 4.10 -16.23
CA GLU A 149 -5.09 4.66 -15.22
C GLU A 149 -6.52 4.96 -15.71
N THR A 150 -6.79 4.82 -17.01
CA THR A 150 -8.14 4.90 -17.57
C THR A 150 -8.94 3.61 -17.32
N TRP A 151 -8.27 2.54 -16.89
CA TRP A 151 -8.90 1.29 -16.53
C TRP A 151 -9.38 1.31 -15.08
N PHE A 152 -10.62 0.91 -14.86
CA PHE A 152 -11.22 0.75 -13.53
C PHE A 152 -11.74 -0.66 -13.42
N SER A 153 -11.49 -1.30 -12.29
CA SER A 153 -12.08 -2.59 -11.97
C SER A 153 -13.58 -2.46 -11.77
N ASP A 154 -14.32 -3.50 -12.14
CA ASP A 154 -15.77 -3.55 -11.99
C ASP A 154 -16.09 -4.26 -10.66
N ALA A 155 -16.67 -3.50 -9.72
CA ALA A 155 -17.06 -4.02 -8.42
C ALA A 155 -18.08 -5.18 -8.53
N LYS A 156 -19.02 -5.12 -9.48
CA LYS A 156 -20.01 -6.20 -9.69
C LYS A 156 -19.31 -7.46 -10.20
N LEU A 157 -18.37 -7.31 -11.12
CA LEU A 157 -17.57 -8.45 -11.60
C LEU A 157 -16.77 -9.06 -10.45
N CYS A 158 -16.09 -8.23 -9.65
CA CYS A 158 -15.31 -8.69 -8.50
C CYS A 158 -16.19 -9.48 -7.51
N GLU A 159 -17.41 -9.01 -7.23
CA GLU A 159 -18.38 -9.72 -6.39
C GLU A 159 -18.83 -11.05 -7.01
N GLN A 160 -19.17 -11.06 -8.31
CA GLN A 160 -19.61 -12.26 -9.03
C GLN A 160 -18.57 -13.39 -9.00
N ILE A 161 -17.29 -13.06 -9.18
CA ILE A 161 -16.19 -14.04 -9.15
C ILE A 161 -15.63 -14.25 -7.74
N LYS A 162 -16.24 -13.64 -6.71
CA LYS A 162 -15.82 -13.71 -5.30
C LYS A 162 -14.38 -13.22 -5.06
N ALA A 163 -13.91 -12.27 -5.87
CA ALA A 163 -12.64 -11.60 -5.71
C ALA A 163 -12.75 -10.49 -4.64
N TRP A 164 -12.86 -10.90 -3.38
CA TRP A 164 -13.18 -10.00 -2.26
C TRP A 164 -12.13 -8.93 -1.98
N TYR A 165 -10.84 -9.23 -2.15
CA TYR A 165 -9.77 -8.24 -1.98
C TYR A 165 -9.76 -7.18 -3.10
N PRO A 166 -9.82 -7.56 -4.39
CA PRO A 166 -10.08 -6.58 -5.45
C PRO A 166 -11.35 -5.76 -5.23
N LEU A 167 -12.44 -6.39 -4.78
CA LEU A 167 -13.68 -5.68 -4.46
C LEU A 167 -13.49 -4.62 -3.37
N SER A 168 -12.85 -4.98 -2.25
CA SER A 168 -12.65 -4.05 -1.14
C SER A 168 -11.78 -2.86 -1.53
N LYS A 169 -10.73 -3.08 -2.33
CA LYS A 169 -9.87 -2.01 -2.86
C LYS A 169 -10.62 -1.11 -3.84
N THR A 170 -11.40 -1.69 -4.73
CA THR A 170 -12.21 -0.95 -5.71
C THR A 170 -13.23 -0.06 -5.01
N LEU A 171 -14.01 -0.60 -4.07
CA LEU A 171 -15.03 0.15 -3.34
C LEU A 171 -14.43 1.24 -2.42
N ALA A 172 -13.28 0.97 -1.78
CA ALA A 172 -12.61 1.97 -0.95
C ALA A 172 -12.10 3.15 -1.78
N GLU A 173 -11.55 2.88 -2.97
CA GLU A 173 -11.11 3.90 -3.91
C GLU A 173 -12.28 4.74 -4.45
N GLU A 174 -13.37 4.11 -4.88
CA GLU A 174 -14.59 4.81 -5.32
C GLU A 174 -15.14 5.74 -4.23
N ALA A 175 -15.23 5.23 -2.99
CA ALA A 175 -15.69 6.00 -1.84
C ALA A 175 -14.76 7.19 -1.53
N ALA A 176 -13.45 6.98 -1.61
CA ALA A 176 -12.46 8.03 -1.41
C ALA A 176 -12.55 9.14 -2.45
N TRP A 177 -12.65 8.79 -3.74
CA TRP A 177 -12.80 9.77 -4.82
C TRP A 177 -14.09 10.58 -4.67
N LYS A 178 -15.20 9.91 -4.37
CA LYS A 178 -16.48 10.58 -4.12
C LYS A 178 -16.37 11.56 -2.96
N PHE A 179 -15.89 11.10 -1.81
CA PHE A 179 -15.76 11.93 -0.61
C PHE A 179 -14.80 13.10 -0.83
N GLY A 180 -13.64 12.87 -1.45
CA GLY A 180 -12.66 13.93 -1.70
C GLY A 180 -13.19 15.00 -2.63
N LYS A 181 -13.93 14.62 -3.68
CA LYS A 181 -14.59 15.57 -4.58
C LYS A 181 -15.64 16.41 -3.84
N GLU A 182 -16.47 15.79 -3.01
CA GLU A 182 -17.52 16.46 -2.24
C GLU A 182 -16.97 17.43 -1.18
N ASN A 183 -15.76 17.18 -0.67
CA ASN A 183 -15.16 17.95 0.42
C ASN A 183 -13.93 18.78 -0.02
N GLY A 184 -13.66 18.88 -1.32
CA GLY A 184 -12.56 19.68 -1.86
C GLY A 184 -11.16 19.20 -1.44
N ILE A 185 -10.99 17.90 -1.20
CA ILE A 185 -9.69 17.31 -0.82
C ILE A 185 -8.89 17.03 -2.10
N ASP A 186 -7.66 17.55 -2.16
CA ASP A 186 -6.67 17.15 -3.18
C ASP A 186 -6.19 15.71 -2.89
N LEU A 187 -6.64 14.76 -3.72
CA LEU A 187 -6.34 13.34 -3.62
C LEU A 187 -5.46 12.87 -4.77
N VAL A 188 -4.45 12.07 -4.42
CA VAL A 188 -3.65 11.29 -5.37
C VAL A 188 -3.61 9.84 -4.92
N MET A 189 -3.79 8.90 -5.84
CA MET A 189 -3.82 7.46 -5.53
C MET A 189 -2.68 6.70 -6.22
N ILE A 190 -1.98 5.89 -5.42
CA ILE A 190 -0.88 5.04 -5.87
C ILE A 190 -1.38 3.60 -5.96
N HIS A 191 -1.22 2.95 -7.12
CA HIS A 191 -1.73 1.60 -7.41
C HIS A 191 -0.57 0.63 -7.59
N PRO A 192 0.10 0.22 -6.49
CA PRO A 192 1.16 -0.77 -6.58
C PRO A 192 0.60 -2.13 -6.98
N GLY A 193 1.41 -2.87 -7.74
CA GLY A 193 1.22 -4.30 -7.93
C GLY A 193 1.75 -5.14 -6.76
N PHE A 194 2.34 -6.28 -7.09
CA PHE A 194 2.99 -7.24 -6.20
C PHE A 194 4.31 -6.65 -5.66
N VAL A 195 4.23 -5.96 -4.52
CA VAL A 195 5.36 -5.22 -3.96
C VAL A 195 6.42 -6.14 -3.36
N LEU A 196 7.65 -6.10 -3.86
CA LEU A 196 8.81 -6.83 -3.34
C LEU A 196 9.93 -5.88 -2.91
N GLY A 197 11.01 -6.40 -2.33
CA GLY A 197 12.17 -5.61 -1.93
C GLY A 197 12.65 -5.89 -0.51
N PRO A 198 13.57 -5.08 0.03
CA PRO A 198 14.13 -5.31 1.36
C PRO A 198 13.10 -5.02 2.47
N CYS A 199 13.07 -5.87 3.49
CA CYS A 199 12.19 -5.71 4.65
C CYS A 199 12.90 -4.93 5.77
N LEU A 200 12.33 -3.79 6.18
CA LEU A 200 12.80 -3.04 7.36
C LEU A 200 12.31 -3.66 8.67
N ARG A 201 11.17 -4.37 8.62
CA ARG A 201 10.55 -5.03 9.78
C ARG A 201 11.00 -6.49 9.90
N PRO A 202 10.98 -7.07 11.12
CA PRO A 202 11.46 -8.44 11.37
C PRO A 202 10.51 -9.56 10.90
N THR A 203 9.52 -9.24 10.06
CA THR A 203 8.51 -10.21 9.60
C THR A 203 8.19 -9.97 8.13
N LEU A 204 8.06 -11.02 7.36
CA LEU A 204 7.67 -10.91 5.95
C LEU A 204 6.24 -10.38 5.81
N ASN A 205 6.02 -9.62 4.74
CA ASN A 205 4.70 -9.33 4.23
C ASN A 205 4.24 -10.46 3.29
N LEU A 206 2.96 -10.47 2.91
CA LEU A 206 2.38 -11.56 2.13
C LEU A 206 3.12 -11.83 0.81
N THR A 207 3.45 -10.79 0.04
CA THR A 207 4.13 -10.96 -1.25
C THR A 207 5.55 -11.53 -1.09
N SER A 208 6.30 -11.10 -0.08
CA SER A 208 7.62 -11.69 0.22
C SER A 208 7.50 -13.11 0.75
N GLN A 209 6.43 -13.43 1.49
CA GLN A 209 6.13 -14.79 1.93
C GLN A 209 5.84 -15.71 0.74
N GLU A 210 5.13 -15.25 -0.29
CA GLU A 210 4.93 -16.04 -1.52
C GLU A 210 6.24 -16.31 -2.27
N ILE A 211 7.15 -15.33 -2.33
CA ILE A 211 8.49 -15.56 -2.89
C ILE A 211 9.27 -16.58 -2.04
N LEU A 212 9.17 -16.53 -0.72
CA LEU A 212 9.77 -17.54 0.14
C LEU A 212 9.16 -18.93 -0.08
N ASN A 213 7.84 -19.02 -0.27
CA ASN A 213 7.15 -20.26 -0.58
C ASN A 213 7.63 -20.82 -1.93
N LEU A 214 7.80 -19.96 -2.93
CA LEU A 214 8.35 -20.32 -4.24
C LEU A 214 9.77 -20.89 -4.12
N VAL A 215 10.61 -20.29 -3.28
CA VAL A 215 11.98 -20.78 -3.00
C VAL A 215 11.96 -22.11 -2.25
N LYS A 216 11.04 -22.31 -1.31
CA LYS A 216 10.94 -23.54 -0.51
C LYS A 216 10.15 -24.65 -1.20
N SER A 217 9.53 -24.38 -2.33
CA SER A 217 8.67 -25.34 -3.02
C SER A 217 9.51 -26.37 -3.77
N ASP A 218 9.41 -27.62 -3.33
CA ASP A 218 9.95 -28.78 -4.04
C ASP A 218 9.06 -29.22 -5.21
N LYS A 219 7.91 -28.56 -5.41
CA LYS A 219 7.02 -28.87 -6.54
C LYS A 219 7.73 -28.57 -7.87
N GLU A 220 7.68 -29.55 -8.76
CA GLU A 220 8.08 -29.39 -10.16
C GLU A 220 7.07 -28.53 -10.92
N ASP A 221 5.77 -28.71 -10.67
CA ASP A 221 4.73 -27.93 -11.35
C ASP A 221 4.33 -26.71 -10.51
N LEU A 222 4.85 -25.55 -10.89
CA LEU A 222 4.39 -24.27 -10.35
C LEU A 222 3.06 -23.84 -11.01
N PRO A 223 2.19 -23.13 -10.26
CA PRO A 223 1.02 -22.49 -10.86
C PRO A 223 1.43 -21.59 -12.02
N ASN A 224 0.70 -21.65 -13.14
CA ASN A 224 0.86 -20.73 -14.27
C ASN A 224 0.20 -19.38 -13.95
N GLU A 225 0.66 -18.77 -12.86
CA GLU A 225 0.16 -17.50 -12.35
C GLU A 225 1.10 -16.36 -12.77
N ILE A 226 0.48 -15.25 -13.18
CA ILE A 226 1.14 -14.02 -13.59
C ILE A 226 0.94 -12.96 -12.51
N ASN A 227 2.00 -12.21 -12.21
CA ASN A 227 1.96 -11.14 -11.23
C ASN A 227 2.62 -9.87 -11.78
N VAL A 228 2.17 -8.74 -11.23
CA VAL A 228 2.58 -7.39 -11.63
C VAL A 228 3.56 -6.85 -10.59
N TYR A 229 4.85 -7.12 -10.70
CA TYR A 229 5.85 -6.83 -9.65
C TYR A 229 6.28 -5.37 -9.61
N VAL A 230 6.60 -4.86 -8.41
CA VAL A 230 7.20 -3.53 -8.20
C VAL A 230 8.07 -3.51 -6.94
N ASP A 231 9.15 -2.71 -6.93
CA ASP A 231 10.01 -2.57 -5.75
C ASP A 231 9.39 -1.60 -4.72
N VAL A 232 9.45 -1.96 -3.44
CA VAL A 232 8.91 -1.16 -2.32
C VAL A 232 9.52 0.24 -2.23
N ARG A 233 10.80 0.38 -2.63
CA ARG A 233 11.50 1.68 -2.64
C ARG A 233 10.92 2.59 -3.72
N ASP A 234 10.58 2.03 -4.88
CA ASP A 234 9.93 2.78 -5.96
C ASP A 234 8.52 3.19 -5.56
N VAL A 235 7.77 2.29 -4.92
CA VAL A 235 6.43 2.62 -4.37
C VAL A 235 6.53 3.74 -3.35
N ALA A 236 7.45 3.67 -2.39
CA ALA A 236 7.62 4.71 -1.38
C ALA A 236 8.06 6.06 -1.98
N CYS A 237 8.99 6.02 -2.95
CA CYS A 237 9.41 7.20 -3.70
C CYS A 237 8.25 7.83 -4.49
N ALA A 238 7.39 7.02 -5.10
CA ALA A 238 6.21 7.48 -5.83
C ALA A 238 5.20 8.18 -4.91
N HIS A 239 4.98 7.68 -3.69
CA HIS A 239 4.14 8.36 -2.70
C HIS A 239 4.68 9.76 -2.40
N ILE A 240 5.97 9.88 -2.10
CA ILE A 240 6.59 11.16 -1.75
C ILE A 240 6.56 12.12 -2.95
N LYS A 241 6.84 11.63 -4.16
CA LYS A 241 6.76 12.44 -5.39
C LYS A 241 5.34 12.91 -5.67
N ALA A 242 4.34 12.05 -5.51
CA ALA A 242 2.94 12.42 -5.65
C ALA A 242 2.52 13.51 -4.66
N PHE A 243 3.12 13.54 -3.46
CA PHE A 243 2.93 14.62 -2.51
C PHE A 243 3.70 15.90 -2.88
N GLU A 244 4.99 15.78 -3.22
CA GLU A 244 5.89 16.93 -3.45
C GLU A 244 5.65 17.67 -4.78
N ILE A 245 5.19 16.97 -5.83
CA ILE A 245 5.02 17.54 -7.17
C ILE A 245 3.64 18.21 -7.26
N PRO A 246 3.54 19.55 -7.36
CA PRO A 246 2.25 20.24 -7.31
C PRO A 246 1.27 19.80 -8.42
N SER A 247 1.79 19.49 -9.61
CA SER A 247 1.00 19.05 -10.77
C SER A 247 0.56 17.58 -10.73
N ALA A 248 1.03 16.78 -9.77
CA ALA A 248 0.61 15.41 -9.64
C ALA A 248 -0.88 15.35 -9.29
N SER A 249 -1.64 14.50 -9.97
CA SER A 249 -3.09 14.40 -9.79
C SER A 249 -3.60 13.03 -10.22
N GLY A 250 -4.77 12.65 -9.72
CA GLY A 250 -5.46 11.43 -10.16
C GLY A 250 -4.80 10.15 -9.64
N ARG A 251 -4.58 9.21 -10.54
CA ARG A 251 -4.17 7.83 -10.27
C ARG A 251 -2.78 7.61 -10.87
N TYR A 252 -1.99 6.72 -10.27
CA TYR A 252 -0.72 6.26 -10.83
C TYR A 252 -0.59 4.74 -10.67
N CYS A 253 -0.36 4.02 -11.77
CA CYS A 253 -0.01 2.60 -11.78
C CYS A 253 1.46 2.40 -11.46
N LEU A 254 1.77 1.60 -10.44
CA LEU A 254 3.15 1.33 -10.01
C LEU A 254 3.51 -0.11 -10.32
N VAL A 255 4.08 -0.28 -11.51
CA VAL A 255 4.45 -1.57 -12.12
C VAL A 255 5.91 -1.49 -12.58
N GLY A 256 6.76 -2.35 -12.05
CA GLY A 256 8.14 -2.51 -12.51
C GLY A 256 8.26 -3.55 -13.63
N THR A 257 7.57 -4.69 -13.48
CA THR A 257 7.54 -5.74 -14.50
C THR A 257 6.32 -6.64 -14.32
N VAL A 258 5.89 -7.31 -15.39
CA VAL A 258 4.87 -8.35 -15.34
C VAL A 258 5.56 -9.67 -15.67
N ALA A 259 5.45 -10.67 -14.79
CA ALA A 259 6.14 -11.95 -14.98
C ALA A 259 5.33 -13.11 -14.41
N TYR A 260 5.52 -14.29 -15.00
CA TYR A 260 5.01 -15.54 -14.47
C TYR A 260 5.87 -16.06 -13.32
N TYR A 261 5.30 -16.85 -12.41
CA TYR A 261 6.09 -17.48 -11.34
C TYR A 261 7.24 -18.34 -11.85
N VAL A 262 7.06 -19.02 -12.99
CA VAL A 262 8.14 -19.80 -13.63
C VAL A 262 9.31 -18.92 -14.06
N GLU A 263 9.06 -17.69 -14.50
CA GLU A 263 10.11 -16.73 -14.85
C GLU A 263 10.82 -16.21 -13.61
N VAL A 264 10.07 -15.94 -12.54
CA VAL A 264 10.63 -15.55 -11.24
C VAL A 264 11.52 -16.67 -10.67
N ARG A 265 11.10 -17.94 -10.74
CA ARG A 265 11.95 -19.09 -10.32
C ARG A 265 13.25 -19.16 -11.13
N LYS A 266 13.18 -18.96 -12.45
CA LYS A 266 14.37 -18.92 -13.32
C LYS A 266 15.33 -17.79 -12.92
N ILE A 267 14.81 -16.61 -12.59
CA ILE A 267 15.61 -15.49 -12.09
C ILE A 267 16.30 -15.86 -10.77
N ILE A 268 15.54 -16.42 -9.81
CA ILE A 268 16.09 -16.82 -8.50
C ILE A 268 17.21 -17.86 -8.67
N ARG A 269 17.02 -18.87 -9.52
CA ARG A 269 18.06 -19.88 -9.81
C ARG A 269 19.33 -19.26 -10.37
N LYS A 270 19.20 -18.32 -11.30
CA LYS A 270 20.35 -17.63 -11.90
C LYS A 270 21.12 -16.81 -10.88
N LEU A 271 20.42 -16.16 -9.95
CA LEU A 271 21.03 -15.33 -8.90
C LEU A 271 21.61 -16.16 -7.74
N TYR A 272 20.98 -17.29 -7.43
CA TYR A 272 21.29 -18.14 -6.27
C TYR A 272 21.40 -19.62 -6.68
N PRO A 273 22.44 -20.00 -7.44
CA PRO A 273 22.58 -21.36 -7.97
C PRO A 273 22.68 -22.44 -6.88
N ALA A 274 23.15 -22.09 -5.68
CA ALA A 274 23.26 -23.00 -4.55
C ALA A 274 21.91 -23.45 -3.95
N LEU A 275 20.79 -22.80 -4.30
CA LEU A 275 19.47 -23.15 -3.78
C LEU A 275 18.87 -24.43 -4.41
N ASN A 276 19.49 -25.00 -5.46
CA ASN A 276 19.07 -26.27 -6.11
C ASN A 276 17.56 -26.39 -6.41
N LEU A 277 16.89 -25.29 -6.76
CA LEU A 277 15.46 -25.29 -7.09
C LEU A 277 15.19 -26.12 -8.35
N SER A 278 14.04 -26.79 -8.50
CA SER A 278 13.71 -27.59 -9.70
C SER A 278 13.74 -26.78 -11.02
N GLU A 279 14.00 -27.46 -12.15
CA GLU A 279 14.10 -26.88 -13.51
C GLU A 279 12.76 -26.66 -14.20
N LYS A 280 11.75 -27.41 -13.77
CA LYS A 280 10.40 -27.37 -14.31
C LYS A 280 9.55 -26.37 -13.52
#